data_AF-A0A7W6X6K7-F1
#
_entry.id   AF-A0A7W6X6K7-F1
#
_cell.length_a   1.000
_cell.length_b   1.000
_cell.length_c   1.000
_cell.angle_alpha   90.00
_cell.angle_beta   90.00
_cell.angle_gamma   90.00
#
_symmetry.space_group_name_H-M   'P 1'
#
loop_
_entity.id
_entity.type
_entity.pdbx_description
1 polymer ?
#
loop_
_entity_poly.entity_id
_entity_poly.type
_entity_poly.pdbx_seq_one_letter_code
_entity_poly.pdbx_strand_id
1 'polypeptide(L)'
;MLRPKRFIWAVIVGAGICGTQAHADDAVVRSFGDGSAASMVGIVPASEDVELAGPQAISADGQGNLFVLDQVNGRILQFDPKQPNSDPDILKMPKEVQPTDLVVRNDDIMVWDGGVRTLKAAAGQSTRGLGDVIQLEEVSTRGVDDRLAVSAFSQMGSQAPGSAADLLDQNTRAAIIKTTRQPDRQYVASRGKGSVIADLIPDKGNASVRVEIQTMVSNETIGQLALRVRNQLGAVEFLEIDNSDRFYVLAEDVPPSGKNASTFVARYAANGRLEGIYELPLENAPLTRRFVTVSGDGDVYFLRTRPDGIDVVGVGFRPLNNVSIIDVRPSRTAIAPASQPSFKFDASAAVRPSNRQQAIETAFAFEGIQWKLTQANYGSDPDSQCSGFSRIRRPWYLQGKVNQEVRGVPYCWGCHGSLANFRQRIESGMLAGNVCTRNAPRPDVAGVDCSAFVSATWGLSVHYTTAAIPAIAAPVANPWDLKPGDALNKSGSHVMLFLRFTPDRKAEVMESSTGGCNGRVCRNVYPLASLLSRGYVPVRFKAFADDQATVSANAYHETEPPAGRKTASKRR
;
A
#
# COMPACT_ATOMS: atom_id res chain seq x y z
N MET A 1 -33.65 53.16 -66.79
CA MET A 1 -33.77 51.69 -66.64
C MET A 1 -32.74 51.22 -65.62
N LEU A 2 -33.17 50.97 -64.39
CA LEU A 2 -32.33 50.42 -63.32
C LEU A 2 -32.10 48.91 -63.55
N ARG A 3 -30.87 48.44 -63.35
CA ARG A 3 -30.54 47.01 -63.18
C ARG A 3 -29.92 46.81 -61.77
N PRO A 4 -30.30 45.74 -61.04
CA PRO A 4 -29.95 45.61 -59.63
C PRO A 4 -28.55 45.01 -59.44
N LYS A 5 -27.82 45.51 -58.44
CA LYS A 5 -26.58 44.91 -57.92
C LYS A 5 -26.95 43.72 -57.02
N ARG A 6 -26.45 42.53 -57.35
CA ARG A 6 -26.50 41.34 -56.47
C ARG A 6 -25.42 41.48 -55.40
N PHE A 7 -25.84 41.63 -54.14
CA PHE A 7 -24.98 41.42 -52.98
C PHE A 7 -24.92 39.92 -52.68
N ILE A 8 -23.72 39.34 -52.73
CA ILE A 8 -23.45 37.98 -52.23
C ILE A 8 -23.10 38.12 -50.75
N TRP A 9 -23.95 37.60 -49.88
CA TRP A 9 -23.62 37.38 -48.48
C TRP A 9 -22.68 36.17 -48.39
N ALA A 10 -21.40 36.40 -48.12
CA ALA A 10 -20.49 35.35 -47.68
C ALA A 10 -20.76 35.09 -46.20
N VAL A 11 -21.52 34.04 -45.89
CA VAL A 11 -21.64 33.52 -44.53
C VAL A 11 -20.33 32.78 -44.23
N ILE A 12 -19.44 33.42 -43.48
CA ILE A 12 -18.33 32.72 -42.82
C ILE A 12 -18.96 31.91 -41.69
N VAL A 13 -19.24 30.64 -41.96
CA VAL A 13 -19.47 29.67 -40.90
C VAL A 13 -18.12 29.48 -40.22
N GLY A 14 -17.92 30.21 -39.12
CA GLY A 14 -16.86 29.89 -38.19
C GLY A 14 -17.12 28.49 -37.65
N ALA A 15 -16.39 27.52 -38.18
CA ALA A 15 -16.28 26.21 -37.55
C ALA A 15 -15.55 26.43 -36.23
N GLY A 16 -16.32 26.70 -35.18
CA GLY A 16 -15.85 26.59 -33.81
C GLY A 16 -15.37 25.16 -33.62
N ILE A 17 -14.05 24.96 -33.61
CA ILE A 17 -13.45 23.74 -33.12
C ILE A 17 -13.72 23.76 -31.61
N CYS A 18 -14.88 23.23 -31.21
CA CYS A 18 -15.06 22.70 -29.86
C CYS A 18 -14.09 21.52 -29.75
N GLY A 19 -12.83 21.82 -29.43
CA GLY A 19 -11.89 20.82 -28.98
C GLY A 19 -12.41 20.26 -27.67
N THR A 20 -13.14 19.15 -27.74
CA THR A 20 -13.24 18.24 -26.61
C THR A 20 -11.80 17.83 -26.32
N GLN A 21 -11.18 18.40 -25.27
CA GLN A 21 -9.86 17.93 -24.84
C GLN A 21 -10.01 16.43 -24.55
N ALA A 22 -9.41 15.63 -25.42
CA ALA A 22 -9.54 14.18 -25.39
C ALA A 22 -8.88 13.65 -24.11
N HIS A 23 -9.49 12.61 -23.55
CA HIS A 23 -8.85 11.74 -22.57
C HIS A 23 -7.57 11.19 -23.21
N ALA A 24 -6.41 11.39 -22.58
CA ALA A 24 -5.20 10.69 -23.02
C ALA A 24 -5.27 9.25 -22.50
N ASP A 25 -4.98 8.27 -23.35
CA ASP A 25 -4.93 6.86 -22.94
C ASP A 25 -3.62 6.55 -22.21
N ASP A 26 -3.66 5.52 -21.37
CA ASP A 26 -2.46 4.96 -20.75
C ASP A 26 -1.51 4.41 -21.82
N ALA A 27 -0.22 4.69 -21.68
CA ALA A 27 0.81 4.21 -22.59
C ALA A 27 1.86 3.39 -21.84
N VAL A 28 2.19 2.20 -22.33
CA VAL A 28 3.35 1.46 -21.82
C VAL A 28 4.61 2.15 -22.32
N VAL A 29 5.36 2.72 -21.38
CA VAL A 29 6.60 3.44 -21.67
C VAL A 29 7.76 2.46 -21.74
N ARG A 30 7.79 1.47 -20.84
CA ARG A 30 8.83 0.43 -20.84
C ARG A 30 8.29 -0.87 -20.28
N SER A 31 8.68 -1.99 -20.87
CA SER A 31 8.42 -3.33 -20.34
C SER A 31 9.74 -4.02 -19.99
N PHE A 32 9.74 -4.79 -18.90
CA PHE A 32 10.83 -5.67 -18.51
C PHE A 32 10.26 -7.08 -18.36
N GLY A 33 10.90 -8.08 -18.97
CA GLY A 33 10.53 -9.49 -18.78
C GLY A 33 11.04 -10.05 -17.45
N ASP A 34 10.51 -11.20 -17.04
CA ASP A 34 11.03 -11.97 -15.90
C ASP A 34 12.46 -12.49 -16.17
N GLY A 35 13.33 -12.35 -15.17
CA GLY A 35 14.70 -12.84 -15.18
C GLY A 35 15.64 -11.99 -14.35
N SER A 36 16.95 -12.25 -14.48
CA SER A 36 18.00 -11.52 -13.76
C SER A 36 18.97 -10.77 -14.67
N ALA A 37 18.78 -10.83 -15.99
CA ALA A 37 19.58 -10.06 -16.95
C ALA A 37 19.36 -8.55 -16.78
N ALA A 38 20.21 -7.71 -17.39
CA ALA A 38 20.20 -6.27 -17.17
C ALA A 38 18.84 -5.60 -17.46
N SER A 39 18.18 -6.02 -18.54
CA SER A 39 16.88 -5.54 -19.00
C SER A 39 15.69 -6.41 -18.56
N MET A 40 15.87 -7.19 -17.49
CA MET A 40 14.83 -8.05 -16.91
C MET A 40 14.62 -7.70 -15.43
N VAL A 41 13.53 -8.21 -14.83
CA VAL A 41 13.22 -8.04 -13.41
C VAL A 41 12.87 -9.38 -12.79
N GLY A 42 13.10 -9.55 -11.50
CA GLY A 42 12.76 -10.80 -10.86
C GLY A 42 11.28 -10.87 -10.52
N ILE A 43 10.61 -11.95 -10.95
CA ILE A 43 9.23 -12.26 -10.58
C ILE A 43 9.19 -13.55 -9.76
N VAL A 44 8.39 -13.56 -8.69
CA VAL A 44 8.03 -14.76 -7.95
C VAL A 44 6.57 -15.08 -8.28
N PRO A 45 6.27 -16.24 -8.88
CA PRO A 45 4.94 -16.56 -9.36
C PRO A 45 3.92 -16.61 -8.22
N ALA A 46 2.68 -16.24 -8.54
CA ALA A 46 1.55 -16.37 -7.63
C ALA A 46 1.10 -17.84 -7.52
N SER A 47 0.36 -18.13 -6.45
CA SER A 47 -0.35 -19.39 -6.25
C SER A 47 -1.51 -19.20 -5.29
N GLU A 48 -2.20 -20.29 -4.94
CA GLU A 48 -3.05 -20.27 -3.76
C GLU A 48 -2.23 -19.83 -2.54
N ASP A 49 -2.76 -18.85 -1.80
CA ASP A 49 -2.17 -18.25 -0.60
C ASP A 49 -0.79 -17.59 -0.77
N VAL A 50 -0.40 -17.29 -2.01
CA VAL A 50 0.76 -16.47 -2.36
C VAL A 50 0.38 -15.46 -3.44
N GLU A 51 0.50 -14.17 -3.15
CA GLU A 51 0.42 -13.15 -4.20
C GLU A 51 1.70 -13.08 -5.03
N LEU A 52 1.56 -12.73 -6.31
CA LEU A 52 2.67 -12.45 -7.20
C LEU A 52 3.60 -11.40 -6.59
N ALA A 53 4.89 -11.70 -6.47
CA ALA A 53 5.87 -10.73 -6.02
C ALA A 53 6.79 -10.32 -7.17
N GLY A 54 7.18 -9.05 -7.19
CA GLY A 54 8.09 -8.47 -8.17
C GLY A 54 8.67 -7.16 -7.62
N PRO A 55 9.13 -6.26 -8.50
CA PRO A 55 9.57 -4.94 -8.10
C PRO A 55 8.59 -4.21 -7.16
N GLN A 56 9.12 -3.61 -6.10
CA GLN A 56 8.32 -3.10 -4.98
C GLN A 56 8.10 -1.58 -5.00
N ALA A 57 8.91 -0.84 -5.75
CA ALA A 57 8.83 0.61 -5.78
C ALA A 57 9.28 1.20 -7.12
N ILE A 58 8.65 2.32 -7.50
CA ILE A 58 9.10 3.21 -8.56
C ILE A 58 9.30 4.63 -8.01
N SER A 59 10.36 5.32 -8.46
CA SER A 59 10.63 6.70 -8.10
C SER A 59 11.29 7.44 -9.27
N ALA A 60 11.09 8.75 -9.39
CA ALA A 60 11.75 9.58 -10.38
C ALA A 60 12.84 10.45 -9.73
N ASP A 61 13.89 10.82 -10.48
CA ASP A 61 14.92 11.79 -10.05
C ASP A 61 14.66 13.22 -10.59
N GLY A 62 15.58 14.16 -10.34
CA GLY A 62 15.45 15.55 -10.79
C GLY A 62 15.52 15.72 -12.30
N GLN A 63 16.12 14.77 -13.01
CA GLN A 63 16.37 14.79 -14.44
C GLN A 63 15.26 14.06 -15.24
N GLY A 64 14.37 13.35 -14.54
CA GLY A 64 13.26 12.62 -15.13
C GLY A 64 13.53 11.14 -15.36
N ASN A 65 14.69 10.61 -14.93
CA ASN A 65 14.94 9.17 -14.97
C ASN A 65 14.06 8.46 -13.94
N LEU A 66 13.67 7.23 -14.25
CA LEU A 66 12.89 6.36 -13.39
C LEU A 66 13.78 5.29 -12.78
N PHE A 67 13.53 5.00 -11.51
CA PHE A 67 14.22 4.01 -10.70
C PHE A 67 13.21 2.96 -10.25
N VAL A 68 13.47 1.70 -10.56
CA VAL A 68 12.62 0.56 -10.19
C VAL A 68 13.37 -0.32 -9.20
N LEU A 69 12.80 -0.52 -8.01
CA LEU A 69 13.36 -1.39 -6.98
C LEU A 69 13.01 -2.86 -7.28
N ASP A 70 13.94 -3.55 -7.94
CA ASP A 70 13.90 -4.99 -8.18
C ASP A 70 14.41 -5.74 -6.94
N GLN A 71 13.54 -5.80 -5.93
CA GLN A 71 13.83 -6.44 -4.65
C GLN A 71 14.22 -7.91 -4.80
N VAL A 72 13.65 -8.60 -5.80
CA VAL A 72 13.92 -10.02 -6.05
C VAL A 72 15.36 -10.25 -6.48
N ASN A 73 15.91 -9.40 -7.35
CA ASN A 73 17.31 -9.50 -7.77
C ASN A 73 18.27 -8.67 -6.89
N GLY A 74 17.76 -7.97 -5.86
CA GLY A 74 18.59 -7.16 -4.96
C GLY A 74 19.29 -6.00 -5.67
N ARG A 75 18.55 -5.26 -6.51
CA ARG A 75 19.08 -4.13 -7.30
C ARG A 75 18.03 -3.06 -7.55
N ILE A 76 18.48 -1.91 -8.04
CA ILE A 76 17.62 -0.87 -8.62
C ILE A 76 17.98 -0.76 -10.10
N LEU A 77 16.96 -0.67 -10.97
CA LEU A 77 17.12 -0.37 -12.38
C LEU A 77 16.84 1.12 -12.60
N GLN A 78 17.77 1.86 -13.19
CA GLN A 78 17.60 3.26 -13.55
C GLN A 78 17.52 3.40 -15.08
N PHE A 79 16.59 4.20 -15.58
CA PHE A 79 16.47 4.46 -17.01
C PHE A 79 15.72 5.76 -17.34
N ASP A 80 15.96 6.29 -18.54
CA ASP A 80 15.20 7.43 -19.07
C ASP A 80 13.89 6.93 -19.73
N PRO A 81 12.71 7.32 -19.25
CA PRO A 81 11.43 6.94 -19.86
C PRO A 81 11.26 7.49 -21.28
N LYS A 82 11.96 8.56 -21.65
CA LYS A 82 11.92 9.15 -23.00
C LYS A 82 12.82 8.40 -23.99
N GLN A 83 13.67 7.51 -23.49
CA GLN A 83 14.54 6.63 -24.30
C GLN A 83 14.29 5.17 -23.91
N PRO A 84 13.09 4.62 -24.15
CA PRO A 84 12.69 3.32 -23.58
C PRO A 84 13.49 2.12 -24.11
N ASN A 85 14.21 2.30 -25.22
CA ASN A 85 15.06 1.27 -25.84
C ASN A 85 16.52 1.28 -25.32
N SER A 86 16.90 2.24 -24.47
CA SER A 86 18.24 2.25 -23.88
C SER A 86 18.38 1.19 -22.79
N ASP A 87 19.58 0.61 -22.68
CA ASP A 87 19.88 -0.30 -21.58
C ASP A 87 19.78 0.46 -20.24
N PRO A 88 19.18 -0.15 -19.21
CA PRO A 88 19.08 0.48 -17.91
C PRO A 88 20.40 0.36 -17.16
N ASP A 89 20.68 1.31 -16.27
CA ASP A 89 21.74 1.14 -15.28
C ASP A 89 21.33 0.14 -14.22
N ILE A 90 22.30 -0.66 -13.79
CA ILE A 90 22.12 -1.58 -12.68
C ILE A 90 22.83 -1.01 -11.45
N LEU A 91 22.03 -0.54 -10.50
CA LEU A 91 22.49 -0.11 -9.20
C LEU A 91 22.41 -1.30 -8.23
N LYS A 92 23.54 -1.94 -7.96
CA LYS A 92 23.61 -3.13 -7.08
C LYS A 92 23.45 -2.73 -5.62
N MET A 93 22.53 -3.40 -4.94
CA MET A 93 22.24 -3.16 -3.54
C MET A 93 23.36 -3.72 -2.64
N PRO A 94 23.74 -3.06 -1.53
CA PRO A 94 24.63 -3.68 -0.56
C PRO A 94 23.95 -4.91 0.07
N LYS A 95 24.73 -5.96 0.35
CA LYS A 95 24.20 -7.28 0.76
C LYS A 95 23.32 -7.25 2.02
N GLU A 96 23.61 -6.32 2.93
CA GLU A 96 22.91 -6.16 4.22
C GLU A 96 21.67 -5.25 4.11
N VAL A 97 21.31 -4.77 2.91
CA VAL A 97 20.16 -3.89 2.69
C VAL A 97 19.08 -4.65 1.94
N GLN A 98 17.90 -4.74 2.52
CA GLN A 98 16.78 -5.49 1.94
C GLN A 98 15.52 -4.64 1.87
N PRO A 99 15.51 -3.62 1.00
CA PRO A 99 14.51 -2.61 1.10
C PRO A 99 13.17 -3.04 0.51
N THR A 100 12.09 -2.51 1.06
CA THR A 100 10.71 -2.70 0.58
C THR A 100 10.14 -1.45 -0.10
N ASP A 101 10.86 -0.33 -0.09
CA ASP A 101 10.47 0.94 -0.71
C ASP A 101 11.70 1.73 -1.15
N LEU A 102 11.51 2.67 -2.08
CA LEU A 102 12.52 3.50 -2.71
C LEU A 102 12.00 4.93 -2.91
N VAL A 103 12.83 5.91 -2.55
CA VAL A 103 12.62 7.32 -2.87
C VAL A 103 13.93 7.89 -3.39
N VAL A 104 13.88 8.55 -4.54
CA VAL A 104 15.02 9.28 -5.11
C VAL A 104 14.74 10.78 -5.01
N ARG A 105 15.68 11.56 -4.48
CA ARG A 105 15.54 13.00 -4.27
C ARG A 105 16.89 13.69 -4.38
N ASN A 106 17.01 14.75 -5.19
CA ASN A 106 18.25 15.52 -5.35
C ASN A 106 19.47 14.61 -5.59
N ASP A 107 19.30 13.57 -6.43
CA ASP A 107 20.27 12.51 -6.70
C ASP A 107 20.62 11.58 -5.50
N ASP A 108 20.05 11.80 -4.31
CA ASP A 108 20.17 10.85 -3.20
C ASP A 108 19.18 9.69 -3.40
N ILE A 109 19.72 8.47 -3.38
CA ILE A 109 18.93 7.23 -3.39
C ILE A 109 18.67 6.85 -1.94
N MET A 110 17.39 6.79 -1.57
CA MET A 110 16.96 6.40 -0.23
C MET A 110 16.09 5.17 -0.32
N VAL A 111 16.27 4.24 0.62
CA VAL A 111 15.48 3.02 0.67
C VAL A 111 14.92 2.77 2.06
N TRP A 112 13.80 2.05 2.14
CA TRP A 112 13.20 1.65 3.42
C TRP A 112 13.49 0.19 3.74
N ASP A 113 14.24 -0.05 4.82
CA ASP A 113 14.58 -1.38 5.35
C ASP A 113 14.34 -1.41 6.86
N GLY A 114 13.06 -1.33 7.25
CA GLY A 114 12.65 -1.11 8.66
C GLY A 114 12.94 0.30 9.19
N GLY A 115 13.59 1.12 8.37
CA GLY A 115 13.94 2.52 8.59
C GLY A 115 14.58 3.08 7.32
N VAL A 116 14.82 4.39 7.30
CA VAL A 116 15.39 5.05 6.14
C VAL A 116 16.90 4.79 6.07
N ARG A 117 17.39 4.30 4.93
CA ARG A 117 18.81 4.12 4.62
C ARG A 117 19.20 4.93 3.38
N THR A 118 20.36 5.57 3.40
CA THR A 118 20.87 6.38 2.28
C THR A 118 21.92 5.61 1.53
N LEU A 119 21.79 5.55 0.21
CA LEU A 119 22.72 4.85 -0.67
C LEU A 119 23.34 5.84 -1.64
N LYS A 120 24.63 5.66 -1.92
CA LYS A 120 25.37 6.38 -2.97
C LYS A 120 26.19 5.42 -3.80
N ALA A 121 26.52 5.83 -5.02
CA ALA A 121 27.51 5.10 -5.82
C ALA A 121 28.84 5.03 -5.07
N ALA A 122 29.51 3.88 -5.18
CA ALA A 122 30.85 3.68 -4.66
C ALA A 122 31.85 4.68 -5.27
N ALA A 123 32.95 4.95 -4.57
CA ALA A 123 33.93 5.94 -4.98
C ALA A 123 34.42 5.73 -6.43
N GLY A 124 34.36 6.79 -7.24
CA GLY A 124 34.77 6.77 -8.65
C GLY A 124 33.69 6.29 -9.63
N GLN A 125 32.51 5.87 -9.16
CA GLN A 125 31.35 5.58 -10.00
C GLN A 125 30.33 6.74 -9.96
N SER A 126 29.49 6.84 -10.99
CA SER A 126 28.43 7.85 -11.06
C SER A 126 27.10 7.17 -11.40
N THR A 127 26.02 7.61 -10.76
CA THR A 127 24.64 7.23 -11.10
C THR A 127 24.06 8.02 -12.27
N ARG A 128 24.91 8.71 -13.06
CA ARG A 128 24.48 9.62 -14.14
C ARG A 128 24.76 9.09 -15.55
N GLY A 129 25.55 8.03 -15.71
CA GLY A 129 25.82 7.40 -17.00
C GLY A 129 24.91 6.20 -17.21
N LEU A 130 24.32 6.08 -18.41
CA LEU A 130 23.41 4.98 -18.81
C LEU A 130 24.21 3.78 -19.39
N GLY A 131 23.82 2.56 -19.00
CA GLY A 131 24.41 1.29 -19.43
C GLY A 131 25.44 0.68 -18.46
N ASP A 132 25.60 1.21 -17.26
CA ASP A 132 26.65 0.82 -16.32
C ASP A 132 26.16 -0.07 -15.16
N VAL A 133 27.09 -0.85 -14.59
CA VAL A 133 26.90 -1.56 -13.31
C VAL A 133 27.57 -0.76 -12.20
N ILE A 134 26.75 -0.20 -11.32
CA ILE A 134 27.17 0.70 -10.26
C ILE A 134 26.94 0.01 -8.91
N GLN A 135 27.97 -0.03 -8.07
CA GLN A 135 27.84 -0.52 -6.71
C GLN A 135 27.30 0.59 -5.83
N LEU A 136 26.29 0.29 -5.02
CA LEU A 136 25.83 1.21 -3.99
C LEU A 136 26.49 0.87 -2.65
N GLU A 137 26.77 1.90 -1.87
CA GLU A 137 27.24 1.82 -0.49
C GLU A 137 26.31 2.64 0.41
N GLU A 138 26.07 2.13 1.62
CA GLU A 138 25.35 2.92 2.61
C GLU A 138 26.24 4.04 3.13
N VAL A 139 25.68 5.24 3.19
CA VAL A 139 26.36 6.40 3.75
C VAL A 139 25.56 6.97 4.92
N SER A 140 26.24 7.18 6.05
CA SER A 140 25.66 7.82 7.24
C SER A 140 25.73 9.35 7.10
N THR A 141 25.07 9.91 6.08
CA THR A 141 25.10 11.35 5.79
C THR A 141 23.91 12.11 6.33
N ARG A 142 22.97 11.45 7.02
CA ARG A 142 21.71 12.07 7.45
C ARG A 142 21.49 11.95 8.95
N GLY A 143 20.87 13.00 9.52
CA GLY A 143 20.24 12.90 10.82
C GLY A 143 19.12 11.86 10.75
N VAL A 144 18.97 11.09 11.82
CA VAL A 144 17.99 9.98 11.95
C VAL A 144 16.55 10.45 11.70
N ASP A 145 16.29 11.77 11.78
CA ASP A 145 14.96 12.39 11.71
C ASP A 145 14.77 13.37 10.53
N ASP A 146 15.35 13.11 9.35
CA ASP A 146 15.03 13.90 8.13
C ASP A 146 13.52 13.79 7.81
N ARG A 147 12.76 14.79 8.25
CA ARG A 147 11.29 14.81 8.17
C ARG A 147 10.79 14.69 6.73
N LEU A 148 11.55 15.20 5.75
CA LEU A 148 11.19 15.08 4.34
C LEU A 148 11.31 13.63 3.86
N ALA A 149 12.36 12.92 4.28
CA ALA A 149 12.54 11.52 3.93
C ALA A 149 11.48 10.64 4.60
N VAL A 150 11.26 10.82 5.91
CA VAL A 150 10.23 10.09 6.66
C VAL A 150 8.85 10.34 6.06
N SER A 151 8.52 11.58 5.72
CA SER A 151 7.25 11.92 5.08
C SER A 151 7.12 11.30 3.68
N ALA A 152 8.19 11.27 2.87
CA ALA A 152 8.14 10.66 1.53
C ALA A 152 7.88 9.14 1.59
N PHE A 153 8.44 8.45 2.57
CA PHE A 153 8.18 7.03 2.80
C PHE A 153 6.77 6.78 3.35
N SER A 154 6.29 7.61 4.30
CA SER A 154 4.95 7.44 4.89
C SER A 154 3.80 7.70 3.92
N GLN A 155 4.02 8.47 2.84
CA GLN A 155 3.03 8.68 1.76
C GLN A 155 2.46 7.35 1.24
N MET A 156 3.32 6.34 1.06
CA MET A 156 2.94 5.01 0.58
C MET A 156 2.89 3.95 1.70
N GLY A 157 2.90 4.40 2.97
CA GLY A 157 2.74 3.53 4.14
C GLY A 157 4.03 2.87 4.64
N SER A 158 5.20 3.25 4.13
CA SER A 158 6.50 2.83 4.66
C SER A 158 6.84 3.66 5.90
N GLN A 159 6.42 3.19 7.06
CA GLN A 159 6.61 3.90 8.32
C GLN A 159 6.84 2.92 9.47
N ALA A 160 7.48 3.40 10.53
CA ALA A 160 7.63 2.62 11.75
C ALA A 160 6.22 2.33 12.30
N PRO A 161 5.89 1.06 12.57
CA PRO A 161 4.57 0.71 13.05
C PRO A 161 4.36 1.23 14.48
N GLY A 162 3.14 1.64 14.81
CA GLY A 162 2.81 2.24 16.11
C GLY A 162 3.03 1.31 17.31
N SER A 163 2.81 1.80 18.53
CA SER A 163 3.01 1.00 19.73
C SER A 163 1.97 -0.14 19.81
N ALA A 164 2.42 -1.34 20.19
CA ALA A 164 1.50 -2.46 20.43
C ALA A 164 0.57 -2.18 21.63
N ALA A 165 1.05 -1.39 22.60
CA ALA A 165 0.27 -0.97 23.76
C ALA A 165 -0.93 -0.11 23.33
N ASP A 166 -0.77 0.76 22.32
CA ASP A 166 -1.86 1.61 21.80
C ASP A 166 -3.00 0.78 21.21
N LEU A 167 -2.67 -0.40 20.66
CA LEU A 167 -3.64 -1.33 20.07
C LEU A 167 -4.27 -2.28 21.09
N LEU A 168 -3.58 -2.55 22.21
CA LEU A 168 -4.02 -3.49 23.24
C LEU A 168 -4.74 -2.81 24.43
N ASP A 169 -4.59 -1.49 24.61
CA ASP A 169 -5.30 -0.72 25.62
C ASP A 169 -6.83 -0.84 25.44
N GLN A 170 -7.53 -1.14 26.54
CA GLN A 170 -8.98 -1.28 26.59
C GLN A 170 -9.70 0.04 26.25
N ASN A 171 -9.05 1.19 26.42
CA ASN A 171 -9.62 2.49 26.03
C ASN A 171 -9.63 2.73 24.52
N THR A 172 -8.80 2.03 23.74
CA THR A 172 -8.84 2.03 22.27
C THR A 172 -9.86 1.04 21.69
N ARG A 173 -10.47 0.17 22.52
CA ARG A 173 -11.55 -0.75 22.12
C ARG A 173 -12.89 -0.06 21.88
N ALA A 174 -13.04 1.17 22.35
CA ALA A 174 -14.17 2.04 22.04
C ALA A 174 -14.03 2.74 20.68
N ALA A 175 -12.99 2.44 19.89
CA ALA A 175 -12.81 3.03 18.57
C ALA A 175 -13.73 2.40 17.50
N ILE A 176 -15.05 2.50 17.72
CA ILE A 176 -15.86 3.23 16.73
C ILE A 176 -15.34 4.67 16.77
N ILE A 177 -14.13 4.87 16.27
CA ILE A 177 -13.68 6.18 15.89
C ILE A 177 -14.42 6.44 14.57
N LYS A 178 -15.69 6.80 14.71
CA LYS A 178 -16.39 7.72 13.82
C LYS A 178 -15.69 9.09 13.85
N THR A 179 -14.35 9.17 14.00
CA THR A 179 -13.70 10.46 13.81
C THR A 179 -13.70 10.71 12.33
N THR A 180 -14.26 11.85 11.98
CA THR A 180 -13.83 12.64 10.85
C THR A 180 -12.32 12.55 10.66
N ARG A 181 -11.86 12.61 9.40
CA ARG A 181 -10.44 12.64 9.06
C ARG A 181 -9.76 13.67 9.98
N GLN A 182 -8.59 13.33 10.53
CA GLN A 182 -7.83 14.27 11.33
C GLN A 182 -6.97 15.15 10.41
N PRO A 183 -6.65 16.39 10.82
CA PRO A 183 -5.63 17.16 10.13
C PRO A 183 -4.31 16.41 10.05
N ASP A 184 -3.60 16.57 8.95
CA ASP A 184 -2.32 15.92 8.70
C ASP A 184 -1.33 16.93 8.13
N ARG A 185 -0.04 16.77 8.45
CA ARG A 185 1.03 17.66 7.99
C ARG A 185 2.09 16.84 7.28
N GLN A 186 2.26 17.14 6.00
CA GLN A 186 3.18 16.43 5.11
C GLN A 186 4.34 17.33 4.72
N TYR A 187 5.54 16.76 4.61
CA TYR A 187 6.76 17.44 4.22
C TYR A 187 7.20 16.91 2.87
N VAL A 188 7.29 17.78 1.87
CA VAL A 188 7.59 17.36 0.50
C VAL A 188 8.74 18.18 -0.07
N ALA A 189 9.75 17.50 -0.57
CA ALA A 189 10.84 18.14 -1.31
C ALA A 189 10.41 18.23 -2.77
N SER A 190 9.75 19.33 -3.12
CA SER A 190 9.26 19.53 -4.48
C SER A 190 10.36 20.01 -5.42
N ARG A 191 10.21 19.71 -6.71
CA ARG A 191 11.18 20.15 -7.73
C ARG A 191 11.00 21.62 -8.13
N GLY A 192 9.75 22.08 -8.28
CA GLY A 192 9.44 23.44 -8.70
C GLY A 192 9.62 24.51 -7.63
N LYS A 193 9.40 24.18 -6.34
CA LYS A 193 9.41 25.15 -5.22
C LYS A 193 10.33 24.76 -4.06
N GLY A 194 11.15 23.72 -4.22
CA GLY A 194 11.98 23.19 -3.14
C GLY A 194 11.15 22.55 -2.03
N SER A 195 11.67 22.55 -0.80
CA SER A 195 10.99 21.92 0.33
C SER A 195 9.77 22.72 0.81
N VAL A 196 8.62 22.05 0.88
CA VAL A 196 7.33 22.61 1.26
C VAL A 196 6.66 21.80 2.37
N ILE A 197 5.75 22.46 3.08
CA ILE A 197 4.83 21.86 4.05
C ILE A 197 3.45 21.90 3.43
N ALA A 198 2.76 20.76 3.40
CA ALA A 198 1.36 20.66 3.00
C ALA A 198 0.53 20.29 4.24
N ASP A 199 -0.29 21.23 4.71
CA ASP A 199 -1.24 21.02 5.79
C ASP A 199 -2.59 20.61 5.20
N LEU A 200 -2.98 19.36 5.46
CA LEU A 200 -4.25 18.79 5.05
C LEU A 200 -5.28 19.07 6.14
N ILE A 201 -6.28 19.88 5.80
CA ILE A 201 -7.32 20.36 6.71
C ILE A 201 -8.67 19.79 6.24
N PRO A 202 -9.19 18.74 6.90
CA PRO A 202 -10.47 18.15 6.55
C PRO A 202 -11.62 19.15 6.70
N ASP A 203 -12.51 19.17 5.72
CA ASP A 203 -13.74 19.95 5.84
C ASP A 203 -14.77 19.26 6.74
N LYS A 204 -15.89 19.94 7.00
CA LYS A 204 -17.06 19.29 7.62
C LYS A 204 -17.53 18.13 6.74
N GLY A 205 -17.48 16.92 7.29
CA GLY A 205 -17.88 15.68 6.62
C GLY A 205 -16.69 14.75 6.36
N ASN A 206 -16.86 13.82 5.43
CA ASN A 206 -15.87 12.75 5.17
C ASN A 206 -15.37 12.71 3.73
N ALA A 207 -15.77 13.65 2.88
CA ALA A 207 -15.59 13.61 1.43
C ALA A 207 -14.66 14.70 0.87
N SER A 208 -14.20 15.65 1.69
CA SER A 208 -13.35 16.74 1.21
C SER A 208 -12.31 17.21 2.23
N VAL A 209 -11.27 17.83 1.69
CA VAL A 209 -10.12 18.38 2.40
C VAL A 209 -9.63 19.63 1.67
N ARG A 210 -9.14 20.61 2.43
CA ARG A 210 -8.33 21.72 1.91
C ARG A 210 -6.85 21.42 2.17
N VAL A 211 -5.99 21.74 1.23
CA VAL A 211 -4.54 21.59 1.37
C VAL A 211 -3.91 22.98 1.34
N GLU A 212 -3.33 23.42 2.45
CA GLU A 212 -2.61 24.69 2.55
C GLU A 212 -1.11 24.42 2.42
N ILE A 213 -0.45 25.10 1.49
CA ILE A 213 0.92 24.78 1.09
C ILE A 213 1.83 25.97 1.36
N GLN A 214 2.90 25.72 2.12
CA GLN A 214 3.85 26.75 2.54
C GLN A 214 5.28 26.32 2.23
N THR A 215 6.15 27.27 1.87
CA THR A 215 7.59 27.00 1.77
C THR A 215 8.17 26.71 3.15
N MET A 216 9.11 25.76 3.26
CA MET A 216 9.76 25.46 4.55
C MET A 216 10.72 26.55 5.01
N VAL A 217 11.26 27.35 4.09
CA VAL A 217 12.29 28.36 4.39
C VAL A 217 11.67 29.71 4.75
N SER A 218 10.73 30.21 3.96
CA SER A 218 10.10 31.53 4.17
C SER A 218 8.75 31.47 4.87
N ASN A 219 8.15 30.28 5.05
CA ASN A 219 6.77 30.10 5.52
C ASN A 219 5.74 30.86 4.66
N GLU A 220 6.08 31.12 3.40
CA GLU A 220 5.19 31.80 2.46
C GLU A 220 4.14 30.81 1.96
N THR A 221 2.86 31.19 2.01
CA THR A 221 1.79 30.38 1.43
C THR A 221 1.82 30.51 -0.08
N ILE A 222 2.09 29.39 -0.76
CA ILE A 222 2.25 29.33 -2.22
C ILE A 222 1.07 28.65 -2.92
N GLY A 223 0.16 28.01 -2.17
CA GLY A 223 -1.00 27.34 -2.74
C GLY A 223 -2.05 27.00 -1.70
N GLN A 224 -3.31 27.03 -2.14
CA GLN A 224 -4.44 26.47 -1.41
C GLN A 224 -5.26 25.62 -2.38
N LEU A 225 -5.37 24.34 -2.11
CA LEU A 225 -6.08 23.39 -2.96
C LEU A 225 -7.36 22.93 -2.28
N ALA A 226 -8.42 22.75 -3.07
CA ALA A 226 -9.63 22.08 -2.62
C ALA A 226 -9.72 20.72 -3.30
N LEU A 227 -9.91 19.66 -2.50
CA LEU A 227 -10.11 18.31 -2.99
C LEU A 227 -11.42 17.78 -2.42
N ARG A 228 -12.30 17.31 -3.30
CA ARG A 228 -13.57 16.71 -2.91
C ARG A 228 -13.87 15.52 -3.81
N VAL A 229 -14.23 14.40 -3.20
CA VAL A 229 -14.66 13.19 -3.91
C VAL A 229 -16.16 12.98 -3.77
N ARG A 230 -16.70 12.05 -4.56
CA ARG A 230 -18.12 11.71 -4.55
C ARG A 230 -18.54 10.97 -3.27
N ASN A 231 -17.75 9.99 -2.83
CA ASN A 231 -18.08 9.14 -1.70
C ASN A 231 -17.28 9.55 -0.47
N GLN A 232 -16.56 8.62 0.16
CA GLN A 232 -15.76 8.89 1.33
C GLN A 232 -14.28 8.98 0.95
N LEU A 233 -13.65 10.08 1.33
CA LEU A 233 -12.24 10.36 1.07
C LEU A 233 -11.37 9.43 1.93
N GLY A 234 -10.55 8.63 1.27
CA GLY A 234 -9.55 7.76 1.88
C GLY A 234 -8.24 8.49 2.16
N ALA A 235 -7.12 7.88 1.79
CA ALA A 235 -5.81 8.52 1.86
C ALA A 235 -5.72 9.77 0.96
N VAL A 236 -4.91 10.74 1.38
CA VAL A 236 -4.60 11.95 0.61
C VAL A 236 -3.13 12.27 0.83
N GLU A 237 -2.35 12.31 -0.25
CA GLU A 237 -0.90 12.51 -0.23
C GLU A 237 -0.52 13.62 -1.20
N PHE A 238 0.07 14.69 -0.69
CA PHE A 238 0.71 15.70 -1.53
C PHE A 238 2.01 15.12 -2.08
N LEU A 239 2.12 14.99 -3.40
CA LEU A 239 3.23 14.26 -4.03
C LEU A 239 4.33 15.18 -4.54
N GLU A 240 3.96 16.25 -5.27
CA GLU A 240 4.92 17.03 -6.05
C GLU A 240 4.39 18.43 -6.39
N ILE A 241 5.32 19.38 -6.55
CA ILE A 241 5.18 20.59 -7.34
C ILE A 241 6.18 20.49 -8.48
N ASP A 242 5.70 20.29 -9.71
CA ASP A 242 6.59 20.08 -10.86
C ASP A 242 7.33 21.36 -11.28
N ASN A 243 8.23 21.25 -12.26
CA ASN A 243 9.03 22.37 -12.77
C ASN A 243 8.18 23.47 -13.44
N SER A 244 6.90 23.21 -13.70
CA SER A 244 5.92 24.17 -14.24
C SER A 244 4.97 24.71 -13.16
N ASP A 245 5.34 24.57 -11.88
CA ASP A 245 4.57 25.00 -10.71
C ASP A 245 3.18 24.35 -10.59
N ARG A 246 2.95 23.18 -11.20
CA ARG A 246 1.69 22.44 -11.03
C ARG A 246 1.75 21.53 -9.81
N PHE A 247 0.65 21.42 -9.07
CA PHE A 247 0.57 20.62 -7.86
C PHE A 247 -0.05 19.24 -8.13
N TYR A 248 0.49 18.20 -7.51
CA TYR A 248 0.03 16.82 -7.65
C TYR A 248 -0.34 16.23 -6.30
N VAL A 249 -1.58 15.73 -6.19
CA VAL A 249 -2.11 15.13 -4.96
C VAL A 249 -2.69 13.76 -5.27
N LEU A 250 -2.14 12.71 -4.68
CA LEU A 250 -2.78 11.39 -4.71
C LEU A 250 -3.95 11.38 -3.73
N ALA A 251 -5.07 10.81 -4.15
CA ALA A 251 -6.26 10.70 -3.33
C ALA A 251 -7.06 9.44 -3.64
N GLU A 252 -7.93 9.08 -2.69
CA GLU A 252 -8.81 7.92 -2.79
C GLU A 252 -10.28 8.31 -2.66
N ASP A 253 -11.13 7.73 -3.51
CA ASP A 253 -12.58 7.73 -3.33
C ASP A 253 -13.04 6.31 -2.98
N VAL A 254 -13.66 6.16 -1.80
CA VAL A 254 -14.11 4.86 -1.27
C VAL A 254 -15.64 4.86 -1.14
N PRO A 255 -16.34 4.18 -2.06
CA PRO A 255 -17.78 3.97 -1.96
C PRO A 255 -18.16 3.15 -0.71
N PRO A 256 -19.35 3.36 -0.12
CA PRO A 256 -19.82 2.55 1.02
C PRO A 256 -19.97 1.07 0.74
N SER A 257 -19.96 0.64 -0.53
CA SER A 257 -19.98 -0.79 -0.89
C SER A 257 -18.57 -1.39 -1.06
N GLY A 258 -17.52 -0.57 -1.01
CA GLY A 258 -16.15 -0.91 -1.39
C GLY A 258 -15.94 -1.18 -2.89
N LYS A 259 -17.01 -1.44 -3.65
CA LYS A 259 -16.93 -1.65 -5.10
C LYS A 259 -16.63 -0.35 -5.80
N ASN A 260 -15.81 -0.42 -6.85
CA ASN A 260 -15.37 0.75 -7.63
C ASN A 260 -14.68 1.82 -6.77
N ALA A 261 -14.05 1.41 -5.66
CA ALA A 261 -13.06 2.26 -5.01
C ALA A 261 -11.98 2.63 -6.04
N SER A 262 -11.45 3.84 -5.94
CA SER A 262 -10.50 4.36 -6.92
C SER A 262 -9.39 5.13 -6.25
N THR A 263 -8.18 5.01 -6.79
CA THR A 263 -7.01 5.82 -6.43
C THR A 263 -6.58 6.61 -7.67
N PHE A 264 -6.34 7.91 -7.51
CA PHE A 264 -5.98 8.80 -8.60
C PHE A 264 -4.97 9.85 -8.14
N VAL A 265 -4.28 10.49 -9.09
CA VAL A 265 -3.48 11.70 -8.86
C VAL A 265 -4.21 12.88 -9.45
N ALA A 266 -4.61 13.85 -8.63
CA ALA A 266 -5.18 15.11 -9.08
C ALA A 266 -4.08 16.11 -9.43
N ARG A 267 -4.23 16.80 -10.57
CA ARG A 267 -3.34 17.87 -11.02
C ARG A 267 -4.02 19.22 -10.87
N TYR A 268 -3.32 20.16 -10.28
CA TYR A 268 -3.75 21.54 -10.12
C TYR A 268 -2.78 22.48 -10.84
N ALA A 269 -3.32 23.54 -11.43
CA ALA A 269 -2.54 24.64 -11.99
C ALA A 269 -1.80 25.40 -10.87
N ALA A 270 -0.81 26.22 -11.25
CA ALA A 270 -0.04 27.05 -10.33
C ALA A 270 -0.88 28.01 -9.47
N ASN A 271 -2.10 28.35 -9.91
CA ASN A 271 -3.05 29.17 -9.14
C ASN A 271 -3.98 28.34 -8.23
N GLY A 272 -3.75 27.04 -8.07
CA GLY A 272 -4.53 26.13 -7.23
C GLY A 272 -5.83 25.63 -7.86
N ARG A 273 -6.12 25.95 -9.13
CA ARG A 273 -7.30 25.43 -9.84
C ARG A 273 -7.10 23.97 -10.24
N LEU A 274 -8.06 23.09 -9.88
CA LEU A 274 -8.09 21.70 -10.34
C LEU A 274 -8.22 21.66 -11.88
N GLU A 275 -7.28 20.97 -12.54
CA GLU A 275 -7.29 20.82 -14.01
C GLU A 275 -7.81 19.46 -14.45
N GLY A 276 -7.57 18.42 -13.66
CA GLY A 276 -7.91 17.06 -14.01
C GLY A 276 -7.25 16.02 -13.12
N ILE A 277 -7.32 14.77 -13.55
CA ILE A 277 -6.79 13.62 -12.80
C ILE A 277 -6.05 12.64 -13.70
N TYR A 278 -5.20 11.83 -13.09
CA TYR A 278 -4.63 10.59 -13.61
C TYR A 278 -5.23 9.43 -12.82
N GLU A 279 -6.02 8.58 -13.45
CA GLU A 279 -6.62 7.42 -12.78
C GLU A 279 -5.63 6.25 -12.78
N LEU A 280 -5.34 5.67 -11.62
CA LEU A 280 -4.31 4.64 -11.52
C LEU A 280 -4.87 3.25 -11.86
N PRO A 281 -4.27 2.50 -12.79
CA PRO A 281 -4.80 1.21 -13.26
C PRO A 281 -4.48 0.06 -12.29
N LEU A 282 -5.12 0.08 -11.13
CA LEU A 282 -4.88 -0.86 -10.02
C LEU A 282 -5.65 -2.18 -10.14
N GLU A 283 -6.62 -2.30 -11.04
CA GLU A 283 -7.47 -3.49 -11.15
C GLU A 283 -6.62 -4.75 -11.42
N ASN A 284 -6.79 -5.77 -10.56
CA ASN A 284 -6.07 -7.05 -10.58
C ASN A 284 -4.54 -6.95 -10.51
N ALA A 285 -3.97 -5.76 -10.35
CA ALA A 285 -2.53 -5.60 -10.22
C ALA A 285 -2.09 -6.12 -8.83
N PRO A 286 -0.97 -6.87 -8.74
CA PRO A 286 -0.42 -7.32 -7.46
C PRO A 286 -0.03 -6.16 -6.54
N LEU A 287 0.12 -6.44 -5.25
CA LEU A 287 0.62 -5.45 -4.32
C LEU A 287 2.08 -5.06 -4.59
N THR A 288 2.28 -3.75 -4.60
CA THR A 288 3.56 -3.05 -4.76
C THR A 288 3.53 -1.91 -3.77
N ARG A 289 4.61 -1.70 -3.02
CA ARG A 289 4.66 -0.68 -1.97
C ARG A 289 4.46 0.73 -2.53
N ARG A 290 5.32 1.14 -3.46
CA ARG A 290 5.23 2.44 -4.14
C ARG A 290 4.99 2.23 -5.62
N PHE A 291 3.71 2.33 -5.99
CA PHE A 291 3.24 1.99 -7.32
C PHE A 291 3.13 3.19 -8.26
N VAL A 292 3.38 4.42 -7.78
CA VAL A 292 3.23 5.65 -8.57
C VAL A 292 4.34 6.65 -8.25
N THR A 293 4.75 7.41 -9.27
CA THR A 293 5.66 8.56 -9.11
C THR A 293 5.31 9.68 -10.10
N VAL A 294 5.71 10.91 -9.79
CA VAL A 294 5.55 12.09 -10.64
C VAL A 294 6.94 12.61 -11.01
N SER A 295 7.20 12.81 -12.30
CA SER A 295 8.46 13.39 -12.78
C SER A 295 8.49 14.91 -12.62
N GLY A 296 9.68 15.52 -12.76
CA GLY A 296 9.81 16.97 -12.76
C GLY A 296 9.08 17.68 -13.90
N ASP A 297 8.77 16.96 -14.98
CA ASP A 297 7.97 17.49 -16.10
C ASP A 297 6.46 17.30 -15.89
N GLY A 298 6.06 16.65 -14.79
CA GLY A 298 4.66 16.39 -14.44
C GLY A 298 4.04 15.16 -15.07
N ASP A 299 4.86 14.26 -15.64
CA ASP A 299 4.38 12.96 -16.09
C ASP A 299 4.14 12.04 -14.89
N VAL A 300 3.03 11.32 -14.90
CA VAL A 300 2.67 10.35 -13.86
C VAL A 300 2.96 8.95 -14.36
N TYR A 301 3.82 8.21 -13.66
CA TYR A 301 4.18 6.85 -14.00
C TYR A 301 3.64 5.86 -12.98
N PHE A 302 3.08 4.75 -13.46
CA PHE A 302 2.57 3.65 -12.66
C PHE A 302 3.39 2.38 -12.91
N LEU A 303 3.77 1.69 -11.82
CA LEU A 303 4.44 0.40 -11.87
C LEU A 303 3.42 -0.73 -11.85
N ARG A 304 3.30 -1.44 -12.98
CA ARG A 304 2.39 -2.57 -13.16
C ARG A 304 3.14 -3.89 -13.20
N THR A 305 2.94 -4.72 -12.18
CA THR A 305 3.50 -6.07 -12.14
C THR A 305 2.61 -7.07 -12.87
N ARG A 306 3.22 -7.95 -13.66
CA ARG A 306 2.59 -9.03 -14.42
C ARG A 306 3.27 -10.37 -14.11
N PRO A 307 2.62 -11.52 -14.34
CA PRO A 307 3.23 -12.83 -14.13
C PRO A 307 4.55 -13.08 -14.87
N ASP A 308 4.80 -12.34 -15.96
CA ASP A 308 5.93 -12.48 -16.85
C ASP A 308 6.89 -11.27 -16.83
N GLY A 309 6.71 -10.33 -15.90
CA GLY A 309 7.56 -9.15 -15.78
C GLY A 309 6.85 -7.92 -15.22
N ILE A 310 7.27 -6.72 -15.65
CA ILE A 310 6.59 -5.46 -15.32
C ILE A 310 6.38 -4.60 -16.57
N ASP A 311 5.38 -3.71 -16.49
CA ASP A 311 5.30 -2.51 -17.31
C ASP A 311 5.45 -1.27 -16.43
N VAL A 312 6.15 -0.28 -16.96
CA VAL A 312 6.07 1.10 -16.50
C VAL A 312 5.13 1.84 -17.44
N VAL A 313 4.01 2.28 -16.89
CA VAL A 313 2.90 2.90 -17.63
C VAL A 313 2.92 4.40 -17.40
N GLY A 314 3.01 5.19 -18.46
CA GLY A 314 2.67 6.60 -18.43
C GLY A 314 1.15 6.72 -18.35
N VAL A 315 0.64 7.23 -17.24
CA VAL A 315 -0.79 7.29 -16.96
C VAL A 315 -1.42 8.44 -17.75
N GLY A 316 -2.54 8.16 -18.40
CA GLY A 316 -3.29 9.12 -19.19
C GLY A 316 -3.89 10.24 -18.35
N PHE A 317 -3.76 11.49 -18.82
CA PHE A 317 -4.42 12.64 -18.18
C PHE A 317 -5.87 12.79 -18.63
N ARG A 318 -6.78 12.91 -17.67
CA ARG A 318 -8.19 13.22 -17.88
C ARG A 318 -8.52 14.65 -17.40
N PRO A 319 -8.78 15.59 -18.33
CA PRO A 319 -9.17 16.94 -17.95
C PRO A 319 -10.54 16.97 -17.25
N LEU A 320 -10.70 17.87 -16.28
CA LEU A 320 -11.95 18.15 -15.58
C LEU A 320 -12.35 19.61 -15.82
N ASN A 321 -13.42 19.83 -16.60
CA ASN A 321 -13.90 21.18 -16.93
C ASN A 321 -14.87 21.69 -15.86
N ASN A 322 -14.47 22.70 -15.08
CA ASN A 322 -15.31 23.38 -14.08
C ASN A 322 -15.98 22.43 -13.06
N VAL A 323 -15.29 21.36 -12.67
CA VAL A 323 -15.80 20.39 -11.71
C VAL A 323 -15.16 20.62 -10.33
N SER A 324 -15.98 20.77 -9.30
CA SER A 324 -15.53 20.88 -7.89
C SER A 324 -15.58 19.54 -7.12
N ILE A 325 -16.16 18.50 -7.71
CA ILE A 325 -16.29 17.15 -7.14
C ILE A 325 -15.70 16.12 -8.10
N ILE A 326 -14.67 15.41 -7.67
CA ILE A 326 -14.08 14.33 -8.45
C ILE A 326 -14.96 13.08 -8.31
N ASP A 327 -15.64 12.71 -9.40
CA ASP A 327 -16.33 11.42 -9.58
C ASP A 327 -15.44 10.56 -10.48
N VAL A 328 -14.67 9.66 -9.88
CA VAL A 328 -13.89 8.66 -10.61
C VAL A 328 -14.75 7.41 -10.71
N ARG A 329 -14.96 6.93 -11.93
CA ARG A 329 -15.61 5.66 -12.19
C ARG A 329 -14.62 4.82 -12.96
N PRO A 330 -14.00 3.80 -12.32
CA PRO A 330 -13.08 2.92 -13.00
C PRO A 330 -13.66 2.38 -14.29
N SER A 331 -12.96 2.66 -15.40
CA SER A 331 -13.27 2.10 -16.71
C SER A 331 -12.90 0.63 -16.70
N ARG A 332 -13.83 -0.23 -16.28
CA ARG A 332 -13.58 -1.68 -16.28
C ARG A 332 -13.57 -2.20 -17.71
N THR A 333 -12.45 -2.78 -18.11
CA THR A 333 -12.49 -3.79 -19.17
C THR A 333 -13.07 -5.04 -18.51
N ALA A 334 -14.29 -5.43 -18.87
CA ALA A 334 -14.96 -6.60 -18.30
C ALA A 334 -14.19 -7.88 -18.68
N ILE A 335 -13.16 -8.22 -17.92
CA ILE A 335 -12.59 -9.57 -17.92
C ILE A 335 -13.50 -10.40 -17.03
N ALA A 336 -14.07 -11.45 -17.59
CA ALA A 336 -14.89 -12.39 -16.85
C ALA A 336 -14.13 -12.84 -15.59
N PRO A 337 -14.77 -12.87 -14.41
CA PRO A 337 -14.12 -13.38 -13.22
C PRO A 337 -13.56 -14.76 -13.54
N ALA A 338 -12.29 -15.00 -13.21
CA ALA A 338 -11.74 -16.34 -13.23
C ALA A 338 -12.74 -17.25 -12.51
N SER A 339 -13.13 -18.35 -13.17
CA SER A 339 -14.12 -19.29 -12.65
C SER A 339 -13.69 -19.70 -11.24
N GLN A 340 -14.36 -19.15 -10.23
CA GLN A 340 -14.22 -19.61 -8.86
C GLN A 340 -14.74 -21.05 -8.87
N PRO A 341 -13.91 -22.07 -8.64
CA PRO A 341 -14.45 -23.40 -8.44
C PRO A 341 -15.34 -23.32 -7.20
N SER A 342 -16.63 -23.58 -7.38
CA SER A 342 -17.60 -23.63 -6.30
C SER A 342 -17.36 -24.90 -5.49
N PHE A 343 -16.28 -24.94 -4.72
CA PHE A 343 -16.12 -25.95 -3.69
C PHE A 343 -17.07 -25.57 -2.55
N LYS A 344 -18.23 -26.22 -2.50
CA LYS A 344 -19.08 -26.23 -1.31
C LYS A 344 -18.33 -26.99 -0.23
N PHE A 345 -17.55 -26.27 0.56
CA PHE A 345 -16.90 -26.84 1.72
C PHE A 345 -17.88 -26.73 2.91
N ASP A 346 -18.58 -27.82 3.19
CA ASP A 346 -19.39 -27.95 4.40
C ASP A 346 -18.46 -28.21 5.60
N ALA A 347 -17.78 -27.16 6.06
CA ALA A 347 -17.04 -27.20 7.31
C ALA A 347 -17.99 -27.03 8.48
N SER A 348 -18.50 -28.13 9.03
CA SER A 348 -18.90 -28.19 10.42
C SER A 348 -17.65 -28.24 11.30
N ALA A 349 -16.85 -27.17 11.29
CA ALA A 349 -15.73 -27.05 12.20
C ALA A 349 -16.24 -26.57 13.56
N ALA A 350 -15.80 -27.24 14.63
CA ALA A 350 -15.99 -26.75 15.98
C ALA A 350 -15.16 -25.46 16.15
N VAL A 351 -15.76 -24.32 15.80
CA VAL A 351 -15.15 -23.02 16.00
C VAL A 351 -15.25 -22.70 17.49
N ARG A 352 -14.11 -22.69 18.18
CA ARG A 352 -14.06 -22.16 19.54
C ARG A 352 -14.42 -20.67 19.47
N PRO A 353 -15.29 -20.16 20.36
CA PRO A 353 -15.51 -18.72 20.47
C PRO A 353 -14.17 -18.01 20.56
N SER A 354 -13.93 -17.09 19.63
CA SER A 354 -12.74 -16.26 19.60
C SER A 354 -13.16 -14.85 19.94
N ASN A 355 -12.32 -14.10 20.65
CA ASN A 355 -12.54 -12.68 20.89
C ASN A 355 -11.50 -11.87 20.11
N ARG A 356 -11.87 -10.64 19.77
CA ARG A 356 -11.02 -9.79 18.91
C ARG A 356 -9.67 -9.49 19.56
N GLN A 357 -9.68 -9.28 20.87
CA GLN A 357 -8.46 -9.05 21.65
C GLN A 357 -7.47 -10.21 21.47
N GLN A 358 -7.90 -11.45 21.65
CA GLN A 358 -7.06 -12.63 21.53
C GLN A 358 -6.50 -12.78 20.11
N ALA A 359 -7.29 -12.45 19.09
CA ALA A 359 -6.81 -12.47 17.72
C ALA A 359 -5.67 -11.47 17.50
N ILE A 360 -5.81 -10.25 18.02
CA ILE A 360 -4.77 -9.22 17.96
C ILE A 360 -3.53 -9.61 18.79
N GLU A 361 -3.71 -10.11 20.02
CA GLU A 361 -2.60 -10.58 20.87
C GLU A 361 -1.81 -11.71 20.20
N THR A 362 -2.52 -12.67 19.58
CA THR A 362 -1.89 -13.76 18.82
C THR A 362 -1.11 -13.20 17.64
N ALA A 363 -1.68 -12.24 16.89
CA ALA A 363 -1.02 -11.60 15.77
C ALA A 363 0.33 -10.97 16.22
N PHE A 364 0.30 -10.17 17.29
CA PHE A 364 1.50 -9.58 17.88
C PHE A 364 2.51 -10.61 18.37
N ALA A 365 2.07 -11.76 18.88
CA ALA A 365 2.98 -12.81 19.30
C ALA A 365 3.74 -13.43 18.10
N PHE A 366 3.09 -13.56 16.93
CA PHE A 366 3.73 -14.03 15.70
C PHE A 366 4.70 -13.00 15.10
N GLU A 367 4.36 -11.71 15.10
CA GLU A 367 5.25 -10.65 14.61
C GLU A 367 6.41 -10.35 15.57
N GLY A 368 6.15 -10.43 16.88
CA GLY A 368 7.06 -9.98 17.93
C GLY A 368 8.02 -11.05 18.46
N ILE A 369 7.84 -12.32 18.10
CA ILE A 369 8.74 -13.39 18.56
C ILE A 369 10.18 -13.11 18.12
N GLN A 370 11.12 -13.26 19.06
CA GLN A 370 12.56 -13.24 18.79
C GLN A 370 13.12 -14.64 18.97
N TRP A 371 14.03 -15.03 18.09
CA TRP A 371 14.66 -16.34 18.11
C TRP A 371 16.02 -16.29 17.39
N LYS A 372 16.95 -17.15 17.82
CA LYS A 372 18.26 -17.29 17.21
C LYS A 372 18.20 -18.11 15.93
N LEU A 373 18.65 -17.54 14.81
CA LEU A 373 18.81 -18.27 13.56
C LEU A 373 20.04 -19.16 13.61
N THR A 374 19.89 -20.47 13.79
CA THR A 374 21.03 -21.40 13.78
C THR A 374 21.42 -21.80 12.36
N GLN A 375 22.62 -22.38 12.21
CA GLN A 375 23.06 -22.96 10.93
C GLN A 375 22.10 -24.05 10.41
N ALA A 376 21.52 -24.85 11.31
CA ALA A 376 20.56 -25.89 10.94
C ALA A 376 19.26 -25.28 10.39
N ASN A 377 18.73 -24.23 11.04
CA ASN A 377 17.55 -23.53 10.56
C ASN A 377 17.81 -22.76 9.25
N TYR A 378 19.04 -22.27 9.06
CA TYR A 378 19.43 -21.57 7.84
C TYR A 378 19.50 -22.53 6.64
N GLY A 379 20.03 -23.74 6.84
CA GLY A 379 20.23 -24.72 5.76
C GLY A 379 21.30 -24.30 4.76
N SER A 380 21.44 -25.05 3.67
CA SER A 380 22.25 -24.64 2.52
C SER A 380 21.60 -23.47 1.78
N ASP A 381 22.40 -22.65 1.10
CA ASP A 381 21.83 -21.56 0.30
C ASP A 381 20.94 -22.11 -0.80
N PRO A 382 19.67 -21.68 -0.83
CA PRO A 382 18.71 -22.21 -1.78
C PRO A 382 18.85 -21.49 -3.13
N ASP A 383 18.17 -21.99 -4.14
CA ASP A 383 18.15 -21.37 -5.46
C ASP A 383 17.54 -19.95 -5.40
N SER A 384 18.35 -18.96 -5.73
CA SER A 384 17.98 -17.54 -5.66
C SER A 384 16.95 -17.12 -6.70
N GLN A 385 16.86 -17.87 -7.81
CA GLN A 385 15.95 -17.57 -8.92
C GLN A 385 14.62 -18.33 -8.82
N CYS A 386 14.48 -19.26 -7.87
CA CYS A 386 13.39 -20.23 -7.83
C CYS A 386 13.12 -20.91 -9.19
N SER A 387 14.18 -21.22 -9.93
CA SER A 387 14.21 -21.86 -11.24
C SER A 387 14.85 -23.27 -11.15
N GLY A 388 14.47 -24.18 -12.05
CA GLY A 388 15.04 -25.54 -12.06
C GLY A 388 14.36 -26.55 -11.12
N PHE A 389 15.09 -27.59 -10.71
CA PHE A 389 14.53 -28.77 -10.01
C PHE A 389 14.47 -28.63 -8.48
N SER A 390 15.38 -27.85 -7.89
CA SER A 390 15.50 -27.62 -6.43
C SER A 390 14.92 -26.28 -6.00
N ARG A 391 13.76 -25.91 -6.58
CA ARG A 391 13.06 -24.64 -6.28
C ARG A 391 12.74 -24.55 -4.81
N ILE A 392 13.59 -23.86 -4.07
CA ILE A 392 13.30 -23.32 -2.75
C ILE A 392 13.95 -21.95 -2.72
N ARG A 393 13.34 -21.00 -2.00
CA ARG A 393 13.95 -19.69 -1.76
C ARG A 393 13.72 -19.30 -0.31
N ARG A 394 14.79 -18.92 0.38
CA ARG A 394 14.75 -18.49 1.79
C ARG A 394 14.07 -17.12 1.88
N PRO A 395 13.30 -16.85 2.94
CA PRO A 395 12.92 -15.50 3.31
C PRO A 395 14.08 -14.51 3.28
N TRP A 396 13.87 -13.34 2.70
CA TRP A 396 14.91 -12.30 2.57
C TRP A 396 15.47 -11.94 3.94
N TYR A 397 14.58 -11.70 4.91
CA TYR A 397 14.95 -11.14 6.22
C TYR A 397 15.92 -12.02 7.03
N LEU A 398 16.13 -13.28 6.63
CA LEU A 398 17.05 -14.24 7.24
C LEU A 398 18.45 -14.26 6.59
N GLN A 399 18.60 -13.77 5.36
CA GLN A 399 19.88 -13.82 4.64
C GLN A 399 20.96 -13.04 5.40
N GLY A 400 22.16 -13.63 5.52
CA GLY A 400 23.31 -13.03 6.23
C GLY A 400 23.21 -13.08 7.77
N LYS A 401 22.11 -13.59 8.34
CA LYS A 401 21.84 -13.51 9.79
C LYS A 401 22.10 -14.80 10.57
N VAL A 402 22.93 -15.69 10.04
CA VAL A 402 23.32 -16.93 10.75
C VAL A 402 23.93 -16.57 12.11
N ASN A 403 23.47 -17.26 13.15
CA ASN A 403 23.81 -17.07 14.57
C ASN A 403 23.35 -15.74 15.19
N GLN A 404 22.53 -14.95 14.50
CA GLN A 404 21.94 -13.72 15.02
C GLN A 404 20.51 -13.95 15.52
N GLU A 405 20.04 -13.06 16.40
CA GLU A 405 18.62 -12.97 16.76
C GLU A 405 17.84 -12.33 15.60
N VAL A 406 16.73 -12.96 15.23
CA VAL A 406 15.79 -12.44 14.22
C VAL A 406 14.40 -12.31 14.83
N ARG A 407 13.58 -11.41 14.26
CA ARG A 407 12.22 -11.11 14.73
C ARG A 407 11.17 -11.55 13.73
N GLY A 408 10.09 -12.15 14.23
CA GLY A 408 8.92 -12.57 13.48
C GLY A 408 9.00 -14.01 12.99
N VAL A 409 7.84 -14.65 12.86
CA VAL A 409 7.70 -15.97 12.24
C VAL A 409 7.96 -15.85 10.73
N PRO A 410 8.81 -16.69 10.14
CA PRO A 410 9.09 -16.68 8.71
C PRO A 410 7.87 -17.14 7.90
N TYR A 411 7.75 -16.58 6.71
CA TYR A 411 6.81 -17.04 5.71
C TYR A 411 7.17 -18.45 5.27
N CYS A 412 6.20 -19.36 5.25
CA CYS A 412 6.34 -20.67 4.64
C CYS A 412 5.08 -20.99 3.85
N TRP A 413 5.22 -21.12 2.54
CA TRP A 413 4.12 -21.45 1.65
C TRP A 413 3.49 -22.81 1.99
N GLY A 414 2.20 -22.79 2.35
CA GLY A 414 1.39 -23.96 2.70
C GLY A 414 1.59 -24.41 4.15
N CYS A 415 2.58 -23.87 4.86
CA CYS A 415 2.78 -24.24 6.26
C CYS A 415 1.68 -23.64 7.12
N HIS A 416 1.30 -24.42 8.13
CA HIS A 416 0.40 -24.00 9.19
C HIS A 416 0.95 -24.41 10.54
N GLY A 417 0.45 -23.78 11.60
CA GLY A 417 0.81 -24.13 12.96
C GLY A 417 0.59 -22.99 13.95
N SER A 418 0.65 -23.33 15.23
CA SER A 418 0.68 -22.35 16.32
C SER A 418 2.09 -21.83 16.57
N LEU A 419 2.20 -20.72 17.30
CA LEU A 419 3.50 -20.20 17.71
C LEU A 419 4.32 -21.22 18.53
N ALA A 420 3.65 -22.05 19.34
CA ALA A 420 4.29 -23.12 20.11
C ALA A 420 4.87 -24.20 19.19
N ASN A 421 4.11 -24.62 18.16
CA ASN A 421 4.60 -25.57 17.17
C ASN A 421 5.80 -24.99 16.39
N PHE A 422 5.75 -23.71 16.01
CA PHE A 422 6.87 -23.04 15.37
C PHE A 422 8.14 -23.08 16.22
N ARG A 423 8.05 -22.68 17.50
CA ARG A 423 9.20 -22.72 18.44
C ARG A 423 9.81 -24.11 18.53
N GLN A 424 8.98 -25.12 18.77
CA GLN A 424 9.43 -26.51 18.88
C GLN A 424 10.17 -26.98 17.61
N ARG A 425 9.64 -26.66 16.42
CA ARG A 425 10.26 -27.06 15.15
C ARG A 425 11.59 -26.34 14.91
N ILE A 426 11.66 -25.05 15.22
CA ILE A 426 12.92 -24.29 15.11
C ILE A 426 13.97 -24.80 16.09
N GLU A 427 13.60 -25.07 17.35
CA GLU A 427 14.49 -25.65 18.36
C GLU A 427 15.02 -27.03 17.95
N SER A 428 14.23 -27.81 17.20
CA SER A 428 14.66 -29.10 16.63
C SER A 428 15.60 -28.99 15.41
N GLY A 429 15.95 -27.77 14.99
CA GLY A 429 16.86 -27.52 13.86
C GLY A 429 16.21 -27.52 12.47
N MET A 430 14.88 -27.43 12.39
CA MET A 430 14.15 -27.41 11.12
C MET A 430 14.40 -26.13 10.32
N LEU A 431 14.32 -26.20 8.98
CA LEU A 431 14.54 -25.03 8.11
C LEU A 431 13.52 -23.91 8.41
N ALA A 432 13.99 -22.67 8.40
CA ALA A 432 13.17 -21.50 8.67
C ALA A 432 12.61 -20.88 7.39
N GLY A 433 11.34 -21.15 7.12
CA GLY A 433 10.57 -20.55 6.04
C GLY A 433 10.97 -20.92 4.61
N ASN A 434 10.07 -20.62 3.69
CA ASN A 434 10.32 -20.62 2.25
C ASN A 434 9.35 -19.65 1.56
N VAL A 435 9.88 -18.72 0.75
CA VAL A 435 9.08 -17.80 -0.07
C VAL A 435 8.78 -18.35 -1.46
N CYS A 436 9.39 -19.48 -1.80
CA CYS A 436 9.12 -20.23 -3.02
C CYS A 436 9.48 -21.70 -2.76
N THR A 437 8.69 -22.65 -3.25
CA THR A 437 8.97 -24.09 -3.14
C THR A 437 8.28 -24.88 -4.26
N ARG A 438 8.83 -26.03 -4.67
CA ARG A 438 8.13 -27.00 -5.54
C ARG A 438 7.09 -27.85 -4.80
N ASN A 439 7.32 -28.10 -3.51
CA ASN A 439 6.54 -29.05 -2.71
C ASN A 439 5.88 -28.31 -1.56
N ALA A 440 4.85 -27.49 -1.82
CA ALA A 440 4.10 -26.80 -0.77
C ALA A 440 2.99 -27.71 -0.21
N PRO A 441 2.87 -27.90 1.12
CA PRO A 441 3.86 -27.56 2.15
C PRO A 441 5.05 -28.52 2.20
N ARG A 442 6.21 -28.00 2.63
CA ARG A 442 7.37 -28.83 2.94
C ARG A 442 7.34 -29.32 4.39
N PRO A 443 7.52 -30.63 4.66
CA PRO A 443 7.51 -31.15 6.02
C PRO A 443 8.75 -30.74 6.83
N ASP A 444 9.85 -30.38 6.16
CA ASP A 444 11.14 -30.00 6.75
C ASP A 444 11.32 -28.48 6.91
N VAL A 445 10.24 -27.70 6.74
CA VAL A 445 10.25 -26.24 6.88
C VAL A 445 9.21 -25.78 7.89
N ALA A 446 9.59 -24.85 8.77
CA ALA A 446 8.72 -24.22 9.76
C ALA A 446 8.43 -22.76 9.41
N GLY A 447 7.19 -22.33 9.61
CA GLY A 447 6.71 -20.98 9.32
C GLY A 447 5.18 -20.98 9.16
N VAL A 448 4.63 -19.88 8.64
CA VAL A 448 3.21 -19.79 8.25
C VAL A 448 3.05 -19.01 6.96
N ASP A 449 2.10 -19.39 6.11
CA ASP A 449 1.64 -18.54 5.01
C ASP A 449 0.61 -17.50 5.50
N CYS A 450 0.05 -16.72 4.56
CA CYS A 450 -0.86 -15.64 4.91
C CYS A 450 -2.15 -16.12 5.57
N SER A 451 -2.74 -17.19 5.06
CA SER A 451 -4.06 -17.70 5.46
C SER A 451 -3.95 -18.60 6.69
N ALA A 452 -2.84 -19.31 6.87
CA ALA A 452 -2.49 -20.01 8.08
C ALA A 452 -2.23 -19.04 9.23
N PHE A 453 -1.55 -17.92 8.97
CA PHE A 453 -1.39 -16.85 9.95
C PHE A 453 -2.75 -16.32 10.42
N VAL A 454 -3.64 -15.93 9.51
CA VAL A 454 -4.99 -15.42 9.85
C VAL A 454 -5.85 -16.49 10.52
N SER A 455 -5.76 -17.75 10.09
CA SER A 455 -6.46 -18.87 10.74
C SER A 455 -6.00 -19.05 12.19
N ALA A 456 -4.69 -18.96 12.44
CA ALA A 456 -4.12 -19.08 13.77
C ALA A 456 -4.53 -17.91 14.67
N THR A 457 -4.57 -16.67 14.16
CA THR A 457 -5.04 -15.51 14.94
C THR A 457 -6.53 -15.62 15.26
N TRP A 458 -7.35 -16.17 14.37
CA TRP A 458 -8.76 -16.47 14.68
C TRP A 458 -8.96 -17.65 15.65
N GLY A 459 -7.88 -18.32 16.08
CA GLY A 459 -7.93 -19.42 17.04
C GLY A 459 -8.40 -20.74 16.43
N LEU A 460 -8.31 -20.87 15.10
CA LEU A 460 -8.71 -22.08 14.40
C LEU A 460 -7.65 -23.17 14.59
N SER A 461 -8.11 -24.39 14.89
CA SER A 461 -7.24 -25.57 14.98
C SER A 461 -6.87 -26.16 13.62
N VAL A 462 -7.50 -25.67 12.54
CA VAL A 462 -7.26 -26.08 11.16
C VAL A 462 -7.00 -24.84 10.31
N HIS A 463 -6.19 -25.03 9.26
CA HIS A 463 -5.87 -24.02 8.27
C HIS A 463 -7.03 -23.87 7.27
N TYR A 464 -7.47 -22.64 7.04
CA TYR A 464 -8.37 -22.29 5.96
C TYR A 464 -7.62 -21.45 4.94
N THR A 465 -7.56 -21.92 3.69
CA THR A 465 -6.96 -21.16 2.58
C THR A 465 -7.76 -19.88 2.30
N THR A 466 -7.17 -18.92 1.60
CA THR A 466 -7.84 -17.68 1.18
C THR A 466 -9.14 -17.94 0.41
N ALA A 467 -9.20 -19.04 -0.35
CA ALA A 467 -10.39 -19.49 -1.07
C ALA A 467 -11.46 -20.10 -0.15
N ALA A 468 -11.06 -20.68 0.98
CA ALA A 468 -11.96 -21.28 1.97
C ALA A 468 -12.48 -20.27 3.03
N ILE A 469 -11.77 -19.17 3.27
CA ILE A 469 -12.16 -18.10 4.22
C ILE A 469 -13.63 -17.64 4.06
N PRO A 470 -14.18 -17.45 2.84
CA PRO A 470 -15.58 -17.07 2.65
C PRO A 470 -16.60 -18.03 3.29
N ALA A 471 -16.25 -19.29 3.57
CA ALA A 471 -17.13 -20.23 4.26
C ALA A 471 -17.30 -19.89 5.76
N ILE A 472 -16.25 -19.37 6.40
CA ILE A 472 -16.19 -19.13 7.85
C ILE A 472 -16.25 -17.65 8.25
N ALA A 473 -16.17 -16.74 7.26
CA ALA A 473 -16.27 -15.30 7.46
C ALA A 473 -17.46 -14.72 6.67
N ALA A 474 -17.95 -13.55 7.08
CA ALA A 474 -18.97 -12.80 6.39
C ALA A 474 -18.36 -11.50 5.81
N PRO A 475 -18.74 -11.05 4.60
CA PRO A 475 -18.28 -9.76 4.08
C PRO A 475 -18.67 -8.60 5.00
N VAL A 476 -17.77 -7.63 5.19
CA VAL A 476 -18.09 -6.35 5.82
C VAL A 476 -18.62 -5.42 4.73
N ALA A 477 -19.92 -5.08 4.81
CA ALA A 477 -20.62 -4.38 3.74
C ALA A 477 -20.02 -3.00 3.40
N ASN A 478 -19.63 -2.26 4.43
CA ASN A 478 -18.94 -0.99 4.31
C ASN A 478 -17.49 -1.14 4.79
N PRO A 479 -16.48 -0.91 3.93
CA PRO A 479 -15.07 -1.04 4.32
C PRO A 479 -14.69 -0.20 5.55
N TRP A 480 -15.36 0.94 5.77
CA TRP A 480 -15.12 1.79 6.94
C TRP A 480 -15.63 1.20 8.26
N ASP A 481 -16.37 0.10 8.23
CA ASP A 481 -16.85 -0.64 9.41
C ASP A 481 -15.89 -1.78 9.82
N LEU A 482 -14.72 -1.88 9.19
CA LEU A 482 -13.64 -2.79 9.58
C LEU A 482 -13.25 -2.57 11.05
N LYS A 483 -13.12 -3.67 11.79
CA LYS A 483 -12.72 -3.69 13.21
C LYS A 483 -11.45 -4.52 13.39
N PRO A 484 -10.63 -4.24 14.42
CA PRO A 484 -9.45 -5.05 14.73
C PRO A 484 -9.78 -6.55 14.76
N GLY A 485 -9.02 -7.35 14.01
CA GLY A 485 -9.21 -8.79 13.88
C GLY A 485 -10.09 -9.21 12.69
N ASP A 486 -10.79 -8.28 12.04
CA ASP A 486 -11.32 -8.52 10.69
C ASP A 486 -10.16 -8.75 9.70
N ALA A 487 -10.45 -9.23 8.49
CA ALA A 487 -9.42 -9.46 7.48
C ALA A 487 -9.77 -8.81 6.14
N LEU A 488 -8.75 -8.52 5.36
CA LEU A 488 -8.84 -8.13 3.95
C LEU A 488 -8.42 -9.36 3.13
N ASN A 489 -9.38 -10.04 2.50
CA ASN A 489 -9.15 -11.30 1.79
C ASN A 489 -9.24 -11.11 0.27
N LYS A 490 -8.17 -11.46 -0.45
CA LYS A 490 -8.15 -11.64 -1.90
C LYS A 490 -8.16 -13.15 -2.15
N SER A 491 -9.36 -13.70 -2.32
CA SER A 491 -9.61 -15.14 -2.47
C SER A 491 -8.71 -15.78 -3.53
N GLY A 492 -8.01 -16.86 -3.15
CA GLY A 492 -7.06 -17.58 -4.00
C GLY A 492 -5.69 -16.91 -4.14
N SER A 493 -5.38 -15.86 -3.37
CA SER A 493 -4.14 -15.10 -3.51
C SER A 493 -3.52 -14.67 -2.17
N HIS A 494 -4.18 -13.83 -1.38
CA HIS A 494 -3.56 -13.29 -0.15
C HIS A 494 -4.61 -12.82 0.85
N VAL A 495 -4.27 -12.87 2.15
CA VAL A 495 -5.12 -12.32 3.22
C VAL A 495 -4.29 -11.59 4.26
N MET A 496 -4.84 -10.48 4.75
CA MET A 496 -4.22 -9.64 5.76
C MET A 496 -5.17 -9.47 6.94
N LEU A 497 -4.65 -9.50 8.17
CA LEU A 497 -5.41 -9.17 9.36
C LEU A 497 -5.45 -7.64 9.52
N PHE A 498 -6.65 -7.06 9.58
CA PHE A 498 -6.83 -5.64 9.83
C PHE A 498 -6.60 -5.32 11.31
N LEU A 499 -5.77 -4.31 11.58
CA LEU A 499 -5.50 -3.84 12.93
C LEU A 499 -6.33 -2.59 13.25
N ARG A 500 -6.23 -1.54 12.42
CA ARG A 500 -6.96 -0.28 12.58
C ARG A 500 -6.85 0.60 11.34
N PHE A 501 -7.60 1.69 11.31
CA PHE A 501 -7.27 2.82 10.45
C PHE A 501 -6.25 3.73 11.13
N THR A 502 -5.29 4.22 10.36
CA THR A 502 -4.39 5.31 10.78
C THR A 502 -5.16 6.65 10.80
N PRO A 503 -4.65 7.71 11.48
CA PRO A 503 -5.32 9.02 11.53
C PRO A 503 -5.59 9.65 10.15
N ASP A 504 -4.72 9.38 9.18
CA ASP A 504 -4.79 9.77 7.77
C ASP A 504 -5.62 8.79 6.89
N ARG A 505 -6.32 7.84 7.51
CA ARG A 505 -7.27 6.88 6.91
C ARG A 505 -6.68 5.79 6.01
N LYS A 506 -5.41 5.44 6.17
CA LYS A 506 -4.84 4.21 5.60
C LYS A 506 -5.19 3.00 6.49
N ALA A 507 -5.19 1.80 5.92
CA ALA A 507 -5.40 0.57 6.66
C ALA A 507 -4.05 0.07 7.21
N GLU A 508 -3.93 0.00 8.53
CA GLU A 508 -2.84 -0.72 9.20
C GLU A 508 -3.22 -2.20 9.32
N VAL A 509 -2.37 -3.07 8.80
CA VAL A 509 -2.58 -4.52 8.73
C VAL A 509 -1.39 -5.30 9.28
N MET A 510 -1.63 -6.54 9.64
CA MET A 510 -0.60 -7.55 9.85
C MET A 510 -0.76 -8.68 8.86
N GLU A 511 0.33 -9.12 8.25
CA GLU A 511 0.32 -10.13 7.20
C GLU A 511 1.58 -10.98 7.25
N SER A 512 1.48 -12.23 6.76
CA SER A 512 2.65 -13.04 6.40
C SER A 512 2.80 -12.96 4.88
N SER A 513 3.85 -12.34 4.36
CA SER A 513 4.03 -12.18 2.91
C SER A 513 5.47 -12.27 2.43
N THR A 514 5.63 -12.69 1.18
CA THR A 514 6.93 -12.91 0.52
C THR A 514 7.65 -11.60 0.21
N GLY A 515 6.96 -10.65 -0.45
CA GLY A 515 7.51 -9.35 -0.83
C GLY A 515 7.32 -8.28 0.24
N GLY A 516 6.07 -7.90 0.52
CA GLY A 516 5.72 -6.78 1.41
C GLY A 516 6.29 -6.87 2.83
N CYS A 517 6.64 -8.09 3.30
CA CYS A 517 7.26 -8.35 4.60
C CYS A 517 8.64 -9.00 4.53
N ASN A 518 9.30 -9.06 3.36
CA ASN A 518 10.58 -9.77 3.19
C ASN A 518 10.55 -11.25 3.64
N GLY A 519 9.39 -11.91 3.54
CA GLY A 519 9.21 -13.31 3.87
C GLY A 519 8.99 -13.59 5.37
N ARG A 520 8.27 -12.74 6.10
CA ARG A 520 7.85 -13.00 7.48
C ARG A 520 6.47 -12.43 7.79
N VAL A 521 5.98 -12.71 8.99
CA VAL A 521 4.88 -11.95 9.61
C VAL A 521 5.39 -10.54 9.94
N CYS A 522 4.74 -9.51 9.40
CA CYS A 522 5.06 -8.12 9.70
C CYS A 522 3.81 -7.22 9.67
N ARG A 523 3.98 -5.97 10.12
CA ARG A 523 2.97 -4.93 10.04
C ARG A 523 3.21 -4.05 8.82
N ASN A 524 2.14 -3.68 8.13
CA ASN A 524 2.16 -2.81 6.97
C ASN A 524 1.00 -1.82 7.00
N VAL A 525 1.15 -0.72 6.25
CA VAL A 525 0.12 0.29 6.07
C VAL A 525 -0.13 0.47 4.58
N TYR A 526 -1.40 0.45 4.18
CA TYR A 526 -1.80 0.58 2.77
C TYR A 526 -2.96 1.57 2.62
N PRO A 527 -2.99 2.37 1.54
CA PRO A 527 -4.19 3.09 1.14
C PRO A 527 -5.36 2.12 0.89
N LEU A 528 -6.54 2.41 1.44
CA LEU A 528 -7.65 1.46 1.49
C LEU A 528 -8.27 1.21 0.11
N ALA A 529 -8.52 2.27 -0.67
CA ALA A 529 -9.05 2.12 -2.03
C ALA A 529 -8.08 1.33 -2.91
N SER A 530 -6.78 1.48 -2.68
CA SER A 530 -5.76 0.72 -3.40
C SER A 530 -5.84 -0.78 -3.14
N LEU A 531 -6.17 -1.23 -1.92
CA LEU A 531 -6.44 -2.64 -1.63
C LEU A 531 -7.76 -3.11 -2.29
N LEU A 532 -8.83 -2.34 -2.13
CA LEU A 532 -10.15 -2.69 -2.68
C LEU A 532 -10.13 -2.81 -4.21
N SER A 533 -9.43 -1.89 -4.89
CA SER A 533 -9.26 -1.88 -6.35
C SER A 533 -8.50 -3.10 -6.87
N ARG A 534 -7.61 -3.67 -6.04
CA ARG A 534 -6.82 -4.87 -6.35
C ARG A 534 -7.55 -6.18 -6.04
N GLY A 535 -8.81 -6.09 -5.58
CA GLY A 535 -9.68 -7.24 -5.34
C GLY A 535 -9.72 -7.75 -3.91
N TYR A 536 -9.16 -7.02 -2.94
CA TYR A 536 -9.32 -7.36 -1.52
C TYR A 536 -10.74 -7.08 -1.06
N VAL A 537 -11.34 -8.07 -0.38
CA VAL A 537 -12.67 -7.98 0.20
C VAL A 537 -12.57 -7.95 1.72
N PRO A 538 -13.08 -6.90 2.39
CA PRO A 538 -13.26 -6.88 3.83
C PRO A 538 -14.14 -8.03 4.32
N VAL A 539 -13.66 -8.84 5.26
CA VAL A 539 -14.40 -9.97 5.85
C VAL A 539 -14.24 -10.02 7.36
N ARG A 540 -15.26 -10.53 8.03
CA ARG A 540 -15.37 -10.65 9.48
C ARG A 540 -15.59 -12.10 9.87
N PHE A 541 -14.76 -12.60 10.77
CA PHE A 541 -14.89 -13.97 11.25
C PHE A 541 -16.20 -14.16 12.01
N LYS A 542 -16.99 -15.18 11.63
CA LYS A 542 -18.36 -15.37 12.15
C LYS A 542 -18.42 -15.66 13.65
N ALA A 543 -17.34 -16.16 14.24
CA ALA A 543 -17.31 -16.59 15.63
C ALA A 543 -16.73 -15.55 16.62
N PHE A 544 -16.56 -14.29 16.18
CA PHE A 544 -16.24 -13.22 17.13
C PHE A 544 -17.41 -12.96 18.07
N ALA A 545 -17.20 -13.26 19.36
CA ALA A 545 -18.23 -13.17 20.40
C ALA A 545 -18.75 -11.73 20.62
N ASP A 546 -17.92 -10.72 20.38
CA ASP A 546 -18.24 -9.31 20.67
C ASP A 546 -19.14 -8.64 19.61
N ASP A 547 -19.40 -9.31 18.47
CA ASP A 547 -20.26 -8.76 17.42
C ASP A 547 -21.76 -9.01 17.64
N GLN A 548 -22.13 -9.84 18.64
CA GLN A 548 -23.52 -10.05 19.08
C GLN A 548 -23.97 -9.00 20.12
N ALA A 549 -23.05 -8.19 20.66
CA ALA A 549 -23.37 -7.06 21.53
C ALA A 549 -23.87 -5.87 20.70
N THR A 550 -25.01 -6.05 20.03
CA THR A 550 -25.86 -4.91 19.70
C THR A 550 -26.29 -4.34 21.04
N VAL A 551 -25.71 -3.21 21.43
CA VAL A 551 -26.24 -2.40 22.53
C VAL A 551 -27.68 -2.11 22.16
N SER A 552 -28.61 -2.78 22.82
CA SER A 552 -30.03 -2.43 22.79
C SER A 552 -30.12 -0.97 23.23
N ALA A 553 -30.35 -0.08 22.28
CA ALA A 553 -30.80 1.28 22.54
C ALA A 553 -32.19 1.19 23.17
N ASN A 554 -32.24 0.93 24.48
CA ASN A 554 -33.40 1.04 25.37
C ASN A 554 -32.90 0.88 26.82
N ALA A 555 -32.04 1.80 27.24
CA ALA A 555 -31.72 2.00 28.65
C ALA A 555 -31.46 3.50 28.92
N TYR A 556 -32.39 4.35 28.47
CA TYR A 556 -32.56 5.70 28.97
C TYR A 556 -34.06 5.90 29.22
N HIS A 557 -34.55 5.31 30.31
CA HIS A 557 -35.64 5.94 31.04
C HIS A 557 -34.99 6.94 31.99
N GLU A 558 -35.16 8.22 31.71
CA GLU A 558 -34.90 9.31 32.65
C GLU A 558 -35.66 9.01 33.94
N THR A 559 -34.92 8.66 35.00
CA THR A 559 -35.45 8.77 36.36
C THR A 559 -35.42 10.25 36.73
N GLU A 560 -36.62 10.85 36.81
CA GLU A 560 -36.84 12.17 37.41
C GLU A 560 -36.19 12.26 38.81
N PRO A 561 -35.64 13.42 39.20
CA PRO A 561 -35.09 13.62 40.54
C PRO A 561 -36.23 13.73 41.59
N PRO A 562 -36.03 13.23 42.82
CA PRO A 562 -37.06 13.22 43.84
C PRO A 562 -37.39 14.64 44.34
N ALA A 563 -38.69 14.93 44.39
CA ALA A 563 -39.25 16.17 44.91
C ALA A 563 -38.81 16.46 46.36
N GLY A 564 -38.33 17.69 46.57
CA GLY A 564 -37.90 18.20 47.86
C GLY A 564 -39.02 18.16 48.92
N ARG A 565 -38.72 17.54 50.05
CA ARG A 565 -39.55 17.59 51.27
C ARG A 565 -39.51 19.00 51.86
N LYS A 566 -40.66 19.66 51.90
CA LYS A 566 -40.92 20.83 52.74
C LYS A 566 -40.84 20.41 54.21
N THR A 567 -39.96 21.02 54.98
CA THR A 567 -40.07 21.05 56.45
C THR A 567 -40.26 22.49 56.90
N ALA A 568 -41.44 22.72 57.46
CA ALA A 568 -41.79 23.93 58.18
C ALA A 568 -41.06 23.99 59.52
N SER A 569 -40.58 25.18 59.90
CA SER A 569 -40.55 25.58 61.31
C SER A 569 -40.61 27.10 61.40
N LYS A 570 -41.67 27.59 62.06
CA LYS A 570 -41.87 28.99 62.46
C LYS A 570 -41.47 29.12 63.93
N ARG A 571 -40.81 30.25 64.24
CA ARG A 571 -40.73 30.94 65.55
C ARG A 571 -40.00 30.20 66.68
N ARG A 572 -38.85 30.74 67.10
CA ARG A 572 -38.75 31.85 68.06
C ARG A 572 -37.38 32.51 67.95
#